data_AF-A0AAD5YQ06-F1
#
_entry.id   AF-A0AAD5YQ06-F1
#
_cell.length_a   1.000
_cell.length_b   1.000
_cell.length_c   1.000
_cell.angle_alpha   90.00
_cell.angle_beta   90.00
_cell.angle_gamma   90.00
#
_symmetry.space_group_name_H-M   'P 1'
#
loop_
_entity.id
_entity.type
_entity.pdbx_description
1 polymer ?
#
loop_
_entity_poly.entity_id
_entity_poly.type
_entity_poly.pdbx_seq_one_letter_code
_entity_poly.pdbx_strand_id
1 'polypeptide(L)'
;MVPFASRPGYYTTFAQKVKGRSSMHSDTSPLITGLVILMILVCPMDVLFKYERDKFLYAIYRCLLSPYHSLVQFSDVVFADIATSFAKVLGDSWLSLLMMLPGNSLLTAPSEEGWRGWISPAIMSFPYLVRFRQCIIEYGHPSNSSRRPLYNAVKYATAFPVIFLSAGLKGVPEADIMVARASFSPSQWFNIYRLWLFAAAINSIYSFWWDVTNDWGLELLKKQDELDYHAHRTPPRQLLLPQLRMQSHSPLLRRGSSDSVSSDVTREDHWRSHETSRATSPRRRSHPWGLRPWLLYPLPIYPLLVFLNLILRMTWSIKLSSHLYAVTDGSVGIFWLEVAEIFRRWLWVFLRVEWEVIKKLHEGNPKGRPDDFQLQR
;
A
#
# COMPACT_ATOMS: atom_id res chain seq x y z
N MET A 1 -21.23 60.81 -49.80
CA MET A 1 -21.37 60.03 -48.56
C MET A 1 -20.67 58.69 -48.77
N VAL A 2 -19.52 58.49 -48.14
CA VAL A 2 -18.81 57.20 -48.10
C VAL A 2 -18.78 56.79 -46.62
N PRO A 3 -19.26 55.60 -46.24
CA PRO A 3 -19.34 55.20 -44.84
C PRO A 3 -17.96 54.76 -44.34
N PHE A 4 -17.61 55.25 -43.15
CA PHE A 4 -16.39 54.92 -42.42
C PHE A 4 -16.57 53.54 -41.79
N ALA A 5 -16.00 52.50 -42.40
CA ALA A 5 -15.97 51.15 -41.82
C ALA A 5 -14.88 51.08 -40.73
N SER A 6 -15.31 51.07 -39.47
CA SER A 6 -14.47 50.79 -38.30
C SER A 6 -13.86 49.39 -38.40
N ARG A 7 -12.53 49.29 -38.54
CA ARG A 7 -11.78 48.02 -38.56
C ARG A 7 -11.79 47.36 -37.17
N PRO A 8 -12.44 46.19 -36.97
CA PRO A 8 -12.39 45.45 -35.72
C PRO A 8 -11.21 44.45 -35.79
N GLY A 9 -9.97 44.97 -35.79
CA GLY A 9 -8.79 44.14 -36.07
C GLY A 9 -7.68 44.15 -35.01
N TYR A 10 -7.61 45.20 -34.18
CA TYR A 10 -6.43 45.43 -33.33
C TYR A 10 -6.68 45.19 -31.83
N TYR A 11 -7.92 45.41 -31.35
CA TYR A 11 -8.25 45.25 -29.94
C TYR A 11 -8.46 43.78 -29.52
N THR A 12 -8.94 42.92 -30.43
CA THR A 12 -9.14 41.48 -30.17
C THR A 12 -7.82 40.72 -30.04
N THR A 13 -6.82 41.05 -30.87
CA THR A 13 -5.49 40.42 -30.82
C THR A 13 -4.71 40.84 -29.57
N PHE A 14 -4.84 42.10 -29.13
CA PHE A 14 -4.19 42.56 -27.91
C PHE A 14 -4.88 41.99 -26.66
N ALA A 15 -6.21 41.94 -26.63
CA ALA A 15 -6.96 41.30 -25.54
C ALA A 15 -6.70 39.79 -25.46
N GLN A 16 -6.60 39.07 -26.59
CA GLN A 16 -6.17 37.66 -26.62
C GLN A 16 -4.71 37.49 -26.19
N LYS A 17 -3.82 38.39 -26.58
CA LYS A 17 -2.39 38.35 -26.19
C LYS A 17 -2.19 38.67 -24.71
N VAL A 18 -2.97 39.59 -24.14
CA VAL A 18 -2.97 39.93 -22.71
C VAL A 18 -3.65 38.83 -21.90
N LYS A 19 -4.78 38.28 -22.37
CA LYS A 19 -5.45 37.13 -21.74
C LYS A 19 -4.59 35.85 -21.79
N GLY A 20 -3.85 35.65 -22.88
CA GLY A 20 -2.83 34.61 -23.00
C GLY A 20 -1.64 34.83 -22.07
N ARG A 21 -1.17 36.08 -21.90
CA ARG A 21 -0.10 36.42 -20.93
C ARG A 21 -0.53 36.27 -19.47
N SER A 22 -1.77 36.63 -19.14
CA SER A 22 -2.32 36.45 -17.79
C SER A 22 -2.64 34.99 -17.46
N SER A 23 -3.10 34.19 -18.44
CA SER A 23 -3.26 32.74 -18.30
C SER A 23 -1.89 32.06 -18.11
N MET A 24 -0.87 32.49 -18.85
CA MET A 24 0.49 31.91 -18.73
C MET A 24 1.10 32.09 -17.33
N HIS A 25 0.70 33.11 -16.56
CA HIS A 25 1.14 33.29 -15.16
C HIS A 25 0.32 32.46 -14.15
N SER A 26 -0.97 32.19 -14.39
CA SER A 26 -1.76 31.28 -13.53
C SER A 26 -1.39 29.82 -13.76
N ASP A 27 -1.11 29.44 -15.00
CA ASP A 27 -0.99 28.04 -15.42
C ASP A 27 0.41 27.45 -15.15
N THR A 28 1.41 28.30 -14.91
CA THR A 28 2.79 27.90 -14.55
C THR A 28 3.01 27.70 -13.05
N SER A 29 2.03 28.09 -12.22
CA SER A 29 2.15 28.08 -10.75
C SER A 29 2.39 26.69 -10.12
N PRO A 30 1.78 25.58 -10.59
CA PRO A 30 2.00 24.27 -9.96
C PRO A 30 3.40 23.71 -10.24
N LEU A 31 3.93 23.92 -11.46
CA LEU A 31 5.28 23.46 -11.78
C LEU A 31 6.35 24.27 -11.05
N ILE A 32 6.22 25.60 -11.01
CA ILE A 32 7.15 26.46 -10.27
C ILE A 32 7.16 26.03 -8.79
N THR A 33 5.98 25.80 -8.21
CA THR A 33 5.87 25.28 -6.85
C THR A 33 6.58 23.92 -6.70
N GLY A 34 6.36 22.99 -7.63
CA GLY A 34 7.05 21.70 -7.66
C GLY A 34 8.58 21.81 -7.76
N LEU A 35 9.09 22.71 -8.61
CA LEU A 35 10.52 22.98 -8.75
C LEU A 35 11.12 23.60 -7.50
N VAL A 36 10.41 24.54 -6.86
CA VAL A 36 10.83 25.13 -5.58
C VAL A 36 10.89 24.07 -4.49
N ILE A 37 9.87 23.20 -4.40
CA ILE A 37 9.86 22.07 -3.45
C ILE A 37 11.05 21.14 -3.72
N LEU A 38 11.33 20.80 -4.99
CA LEU A 38 12.46 19.95 -5.35
C LEU A 38 13.81 20.60 -5.02
N MET A 39 13.94 21.90 -5.29
CA MET A 39 15.15 22.66 -4.96
C MET A 39 15.38 22.71 -3.45
N ILE A 40 14.34 22.96 -2.66
CA ILE A 40 14.41 22.89 -1.19
C ILE A 40 14.77 21.47 -0.75
N LEU A 41 14.18 20.45 -1.38
CA LEU A 41 14.37 19.05 -1.02
C LEU A 41 15.86 18.63 -1.13
N VAL A 42 16.51 19.01 -2.23
CA VAL A 42 17.91 18.65 -2.55
C VAL A 42 18.91 19.67 -1.96
N CYS A 43 18.42 20.78 -1.41
CA CYS A 43 19.29 21.83 -0.87
C CYS A 43 20.19 21.28 0.26
N PRO A 44 21.53 21.36 0.12
CA PRO A 44 22.46 20.86 1.13
C PRO A 44 22.55 21.76 2.35
N MET A 45 22.05 22.99 2.26
CA MET A 45 22.08 23.99 3.34
C MET A 45 21.11 23.65 4.47
N ASP A 46 21.45 24.06 5.71
CA ASP A 46 20.61 23.88 6.90
C ASP A 46 19.43 24.88 6.95
N VAL A 47 18.59 24.81 5.94
CA VAL A 47 17.34 25.56 5.78
C VAL A 47 16.20 24.55 5.86
N LEU A 48 15.01 24.90 6.36
CA LEU A 48 13.78 24.07 6.29
C LEU A 48 13.97 22.57 6.62
N PHE A 49 14.28 22.27 7.89
CA PHE A 49 14.34 20.90 8.44
C PHE A 49 15.28 19.94 7.67
N LYS A 50 16.55 20.35 7.48
CA LYS A 50 17.57 19.56 6.76
C LYS A 50 17.64 18.10 7.21
N TYR A 51 17.61 17.84 8.51
CA TYR A 51 17.68 16.48 9.06
C TYR A 51 16.60 15.55 8.50
N GLU A 52 15.36 16.04 8.36
CA GLU A 52 14.25 15.23 7.82
C GLU A 52 14.36 15.06 6.30
N ARG A 53 14.87 16.08 5.59
CA ARG A 53 15.15 15.95 4.16
C ARG A 53 16.23 14.92 3.87
N ASP A 54 17.32 14.95 4.63
CA ASP A 54 18.43 14.00 4.46
C ASP A 54 17.95 12.57 4.72
N LYS A 55 17.13 12.35 5.76
CA LYS A 55 16.48 11.05 5.99
C LYS A 55 15.60 10.62 4.82
N PHE A 56 14.80 11.55 4.29
CA PHE A 56 13.90 11.27 3.16
C PHE A 56 14.70 10.91 1.90
N LEU A 57 15.73 11.68 1.56
CA LEU A 57 16.63 11.40 0.44
C LEU A 57 17.37 10.07 0.65
N TYR A 58 17.80 9.77 1.88
CA TYR A 58 18.42 8.50 2.21
C TYR A 58 17.44 7.32 2.09
N ALA A 59 16.16 7.50 2.43
CA ALA A 59 15.14 6.49 2.21
C ALA A 59 14.89 6.25 0.71
N ILE A 60 14.87 7.31 -0.11
CA ILE A 60 14.81 7.19 -1.58
C ILE A 60 16.03 6.40 -2.08
N TYR A 61 17.23 6.81 -1.67
CA TYR A 61 18.48 6.15 -2.05
C TYR A 61 18.45 4.64 -1.73
N ARG A 62 18.05 4.28 -0.50
CA ARG A 62 17.93 2.87 -0.11
C ARG A 62 16.88 2.12 -0.92
N CYS A 63 15.74 2.72 -1.22
CA CYS A 63 14.73 2.07 -2.06
C CYS A 63 15.22 1.80 -3.49
N LEU A 64 15.91 2.76 -4.09
CA LEU A 64 16.31 2.71 -5.49
C LEU A 64 17.61 1.93 -5.73
N LEU A 65 18.60 2.15 -4.86
CA LEU A 65 19.99 1.75 -5.10
C LEU A 65 20.51 0.75 -4.06
N SER A 66 19.66 0.17 -3.20
CA SER A 66 20.09 -0.83 -2.21
C SER A 66 20.90 -1.96 -2.85
N PRO A 67 22.09 -2.31 -2.34
CA PRO A 67 22.84 -3.49 -2.77
C PRO A 67 22.04 -4.80 -2.58
N TYR A 68 22.30 -5.82 -3.39
CA TYR A 68 21.60 -7.12 -3.32
C TYR A 68 21.74 -7.86 -1.98
N HIS A 69 22.77 -7.55 -1.20
CA HIS A 69 23.02 -8.17 0.11
C HIS A 69 22.46 -7.36 1.27
N SER A 70 21.81 -6.22 1.00
CA SER A 70 21.26 -5.38 2.06
C SER A 70 19.88 -5.88 2.49
N LEU A 71 19.62 -5.81 3.79
CA LEU A 71 18.30 -6.10 4.34
C LEU A 71 17.34 -4.95 3.99
N VAL A 72 16.15 -5.31 3.49
CA VAL A 72 15.08 -4.35 3.24
C VAL A 72 14.44 -3.99 4.58
N GLN A 73 14.55 -2.73 5.00
CA GLN A 73 13.95 -2.30 6.26
C GLN A 73 12.44 -2.15 6.13
N PHE A 74 11.70 -2.38 7.21
CA PHE A 74 10.25 -2.17 7.24
C PHE A 74 9.84 -0.73 6.85
N SER A 75 10.62 0.27 7.24
CA SER A 75 10.41 1.66 6.83
C SER A 75 10.47 1.83 5.31
N ASP A 76 11.38 1.14 4.63
CA ASP A 76 11.55 1.20 3.16
C ASP A 76 10.40 0.50 2.44
N VAL A 77 9.90 -0.59 3.02
CA VAL A 77 8.71 -1.30 2.55
C VAL A 77 7.49 -0.37 2.59
N VAL A 78 7.26 0.31 3.72
CA VAL A 78 6.14 1.26 3.89
C VAL A 78 6.30 2.46 2.96
N PHE A 79 7.49 3.04 2.89
CA PHE A 79 7.80 4.17 2.03
C PHE A 79 7.51 3.84 0.56
N ALA A 80 8.04 2.73 0.06
CA ALA A 80 7.86 2.37 -1.34
C ALA A 80 6.40 1.94 -1.64
N ASP A 81 5.67 1.37 -0.66
CA ASP A 81 4.23 1.12 -0.82
C ASP A 81 3.42 2.41 -0.95
N ILE A 82 3.75 3.42 -0.14
CA ILE A 82 3.19 4.76 -0.25
C ILE A 82 3.52 5.35 -1.62
N ALA A 83 4.76 5.19 -2.11
CA ALA A 83 5.16 5.67 -3.44
C ALA A 83 4.30 5.08 -4.57
N THR A 84 3.80 3.84 -4.45
CA THR A 84 2.88 3.26 -5.47
C THR A 84 1.58 4.04 -5.62
N SER A 85 1.10 4.68 -4.55
CA SER A 85 -0.09 5.52 -4.57
C SER A 85 0.13 6.84 -5.33
N PHE A 86 1.40 7.22 -5.60
CA PHE A 86 1.78 8.39 -6.40
C PHE A 86 2.08 8.05 -7.88
N ALA A 87 1.93 6.81 -8.31
CA ALA A 87 2.27 6.37 -9.67
C ALA A 87 1.68 7.27 -10.76
N LYS A 88 0.37 7.59 -10.69
CA LYS A 88 -0.29 8.46 -11.65
C LYS A 88 0.20 9.91 -11.57
N VAL A 89 0.38 10.44 -10.36
CA VAL A 89 0.92 11.79 -10.14
C VAL A 89 2.29 11.94 -10.81
N LEU A 90 3.16 10.93 -10.71
CA LEU A 90 4.47 10.94 -11.38
C LEU A 90 4.34 10.96 -12.91
N GLY A 91 3.42 10.17 -13.48
CA GLY A 91 3.13 10.18 -14.92
C GLY A 91 2.58 11.52 -15.41
N ASP A 92 1.64 12.12 -14.68
CA ASP A 92 1.04 13.42 -15.01
C ASP A 92 2.06 14.58 -14.85
N SER A 93 2.98 14.46 -13.89
CA SER A 93 4.08 15.42 -13.68
C SER A 93 5.04 15.45 -14.87
N TRP A 94 5.32 14.29 -15.46
CA TRP A 94 6.13 14.20 -16.69
C TRP A 94 5.45 14.93 -17.86
N LEU A 95 4.15 14.71 -18.07
CA LEU A 95 3.40 15.42 -19.12
C LEU A 95 3.39 16.93 -18.88
N SER A 96 3.21 17.35 -17.62
CA SER A 96 3.24 18.76 -17.22
C SER A 96 4.59 19.43 -17.52
N LEU A 97 5.70 18.71 -17.29
CA LEU A 97 7.05 19.18 -17.66
C LEU A 97 7.20 19.35 -19.17
N LEU A 98 6.72 18.38 -19.96
CA LEU A 98 6.80 18.44 -21.42
C LEU A 98 6.00 19.60 -22.01
N MET A 99 4.80 19.86 -21.49
CA MET A 99 3.95 20.97 -21.94
C MET A 99 4.60 22.34 -21.73
N MET A 100 5.53 22.47 -20.77
CA MET A 100 6.26 23.70 -20.48
C MET A 100 7.56 23.87 -21.27
N LEU A 101 8.01 22.86 -22.01
CA LEU A 101 9.20 22.99 -22.85
C LEU A 101 8.96 24.02 -23.98
N PRO A 102 9.98 24.82 -24.34
CA PRO A 102 9.86 25.81 -25.41
C PRO A 102 9.39 25.15 -26.71
N GLY A 103 8.26 25.61 -27.26
CA GLY A 103 7.67 25.07 -28.49
C GLY A 103 6.41 24.21 -28.31
N ASN A 104 6.06 23.84 -27.07
CA ASN A 104 4.81 23.12 -26.76
C ASN A 104 3.69 24.05 -26.24
N SER A 105 2.45 23.57 -26.33
CA SER A 105 1.27 24.27 -25.82
C SER A 105 0.97 23.87 -24.38
N LEU A 106 0.61 24.82 -23.52
CA LEU A 106 0.13 24.57 -22.16
C LEU A 106 -1.32 24.09 -22.10
N LEU A 107 -2.08 24.25 -23.19
CA LEU A 107 -3.50 23.91 -23.26
C LEU A 107 -3.76 22.61 -24.02
N THR A 108 -2.75 22.11 -24.74
CA THR A 108 -2.86 20.90 -25.55
C THR A 108 -1.66 20.04 -25.24
N ALA A 109 -1.91 18.86 -24.68
CA ALA A 109 -0.86 17.87 -24.47
C ALA A 109 -0.14 17.61 -25.82
N PRO A 110 1.20 17.55 -25.84
CA PRO A 110 1.93 17.22 -27.05
C PRO A 110 1.44 15.87 -27.61
N SER A 111 1.41 15.72 -28.94
CA SER A 111 1.06 14.43 -29.55
C SER A 111 2.15 13.41 -29.20
N GLU A 112 1.81 12.50 -28.30
CA GLU A 112 2.68 11.40 -27.86
C GLU A 112 2.68 10.28 -28.92
N GLU A 113 3.21 10.56 -30.11
CA GLU A 113 3.25 9.61 -31.21
C GLU A 113 4.38 8.59 -31.05
N GLY A 114 4.09 7.33 -31.41
CA GLY A 114 5.06 6.24 -31.45
C GLY A 114 5.59 5.83 -30.06
N TRP A 115 6.91 5.87 -29.89
CA TRP A 115 7.57 5.37 -28.67
C TRP A 115 7.38 6.29 -27.46
N ARG A 116 7.12 7.60 -27.68
CA ARG A 116 6.99 8.60 -26.61
C ARG A 116 5.75 8.35 -25.73
N GLY A 117 4.67 7.84 -26.32
CA GLY A 117 3.47 7.42 -25.59
C GLY A 117 3.69 6.32 -24.55
N TRP A 118 4.82 5.63 -24.58
CA TRP A 118 5.19 4.61 -23.59
C TRP A 118 6.01 5.15 -22.41
N ILE A 119 6.46 6.41 -22.45
CA ILE A 119 7.24 7.03 -21.36
C ILE A 119 6.37 7.23 -20.11
N SER A 120 5.18 7.83 -20.23
CA SER A 120 4.31 8.07 -19.07
C SER A 120 3.90 6.76 -18.35
N PRO A 121 3.49 5.69 -19.06
CA PRO A 121 3.28 4.36 -18.45
C PRO A 121 4.53 3.79 -17.77
N ALA A 122 5.72 3.98 -18.37
CA ALA A 122 6.97 3.53 -17.75
C ALA A 122 7.23 4.27 -16.43
N ILE A 123 7.02 5.59 -16.39
CA ILE A 123 7.14 6.40 -15.16
C ILE A 123 6.10 5.96 -14.12
N MET A 124 4.85 5.73 -14.51
CA MET A 124 3.81 5.20 -13.62
C MET A 124 4.17 3.82 -13.07
N SER A 125 4.87 2.99 -13.84
CA SER A 125 5.29 1.65 -13.42
C SER A 125 6.47 1.66 -12.44
N PHE A 126 7.23 2.76 -12.38
CA PHE A 126 8.48 2.83 -11.62
C PHE A 126 8.33 2.52 -10.12
N PRO A 127 7.36 3.08 -9.38
CA PRO A 127 7.18 2.73 -7.96
C PRO A 127 6.87 1.23 -7.74
N TYR A 128 6.12 0.60 -8.64
CA TYR A 128 5.84 -0.83 -8.59
C TYR A 128 7.09 -1.67 -8.87
N LEU A 129 7.95 -1.20 -9.79
CA LEU A 129 9.24 -1.82 -10.06
C LEU A 129 10.19 -1.76 -8.85
N VAL A 130 10.19 -0.64 -8.13
CA VAL A 130 10.96 -0.49 -6.88
C VAL A 130 10.52 -1.54 -5.85
N ARG A 131 9.21 -1.71 -5.64
CA ARG A 131 8.69 -2.75 -4.73
C ARG A 131 8.99 -4.15 -5.22
N PHE A 132 8.80 -4.42 -6.51
CA PHE A 132 9.16 -5.70 -7.11
C PHE A 132 10.63 -6.04 -6.85
N ARG A 133 11.54 -5.10 -7.12
CA ARG A 133 12.97 -5.24 -6.87
C ARG A 133 13.27 -5.53 -5.38
N GLN A 134 12.68 -4.77 -4.46
CA GLN A 134 12.84 -5.01 -3.02
C GLN A 134 12.42 -6.44 -2.64
N CYS A 135 11.29 -6.92 -3.17
CA CYS A 135 10.80 -8.27 -2.90
C CYS A 135 11.72 -9.37 -3.44
N ILE A 136 12.34 -9.15 -4.60
CA ILE A 136 13.32 -10.09 -5.18
C ILE A 136 14.62 -10.11 -4.35
N ILE A 137 15.10 -8.94 -3.90
CA ILE A 137 16.27 -8.84 -3.02
C ILE A 137 16.00 -9.59 -1.71
N GLU A 138 14.85 -9.36 -1.08
CA GLU A 138 14.45 -10.04 0.15
C GLU A 138 14.32 -11.57 -0.06
N TYR A 139 13.81 -12.01 -1.21
CA TYR A 139 13.71 -13.43 -1.54
C TYR A 139 15.08 -14.11 -1.65
N GLY A 140 16.04 -13.45 -2.30
CA GLY A 140 17.40 -13.95 -2.50
C GLY A 140 18.32 -13.77 -1.29
N HIS A 141 17.86 -13.13 -0.21
CA HIS A 141 18.69 -12.87 0.96
C HIS A 141 18.97 -14.16 1.74
N PRO A 142 20.22 -14.43 2.18
CA PRO A 142 20.59 -15.69 2.86
C PRO A 142 19.81 -16.00 4.13
N SER A 143 19.28 -14.98 4.83
CA SER A 143 18.48 -15.17 6.04
C SER A 143 17.03 -15.61 5.76
N ASN A 144 16.60 -15.58 4.50
CA ASN A 144 15.22 -15.86 4.15
C ASN A 144 14.99 -17.36 3.95
N SER A 145 14.04 -17.91 4.71
CA SER A 145 13.60 -19.32 4.61
C SER A 145 12.24 -19.48 3.93
N SER A 146 11.57 -18.37 3.58
CA SER A 146 10.18 -18.37 3.11
C SER A 146 10.05 -17.96 1.63
N ARG A 147 9.05 -18.52 0.94
CA ARG A 147 8.64 -18.06 -0.41
C ARG A 147 7.76 -16.81 -0.38
N ARG A 148 7.42 -16.30 0.81
CA ARG A 148 6.55 -15.14 0.97
C ARG A 148 7.02 -13.89 0.19
N PRO A 149 8.33 -13.51 0.18
CA PRO A 149 8.76 -12.35 -0.58
C PRO A 149 8.53 -12.52 -2.09
N LEU A 150 8.66 -13.73 -2.64
CA LEU A 150 8.39 -14.00 -4.05
C LEU A 150 6.91 -13.78 -4.42
N TYR A 151 5.97 -14.25 -3.59
CA TYR A 151 4.55 -13.97 -3.81
C TYR A 151 4.24 -12.47 -3.71
N ASN A 152 4.94 -11.75 -2.82
CA ASN A 152 4.84 -10.30 -2.77
C ASN A 152 5.36 -9.65 -4.07
N ALA A 153 6.44 -10.17 -4.65
CA ALA A 153 6.95 -9.70 -5.95
C ALA A 153 5.88 -9.89 -7.04
N VAL A 154 5.23 -11.05 -7.09
CA VAL A 154 4.13 -11.33 -8.03
C VAL A 154 3.00 -10.31 -7.86
N LYS A 155 2.65 -9.93 -6.62
CA LYS A 155 1.67 -8.87 -6.34
C LYS A 155 1.94 -7.61 -7.14
N TYR A 156 3.15 -7.06 -7.01
CA TYR A 156 3.51 -5.81 -7.70
C TYR A 156 3.68 -6.02 -9.20
N ALA A 157 4.11 -7.20 -9.64
CA ALA A 157 4.21 -7.54 -11.05
C ALA A 157 2.84 -7.50 -11.76
N THR A 158 1.75 -7.88 -11.07
CA THR A 158 0.40 -7.82 -11.65
C THR A 158 -0.07 -6.39 -12.00
N ALA A 159 0.58 -5.34 -11.50
CA ALA A 159 0.23 -3.96 -11.84
C ALA A 159 0.75 -3.56 -13.24
N PHE A 160 1.87 -4.14 -13.72
CA PHE A 160 2.46 -3.76 -15.00
C PHE A 160 1.51 -3.96 -16.19
N PRO A 161 0.85 -5.13 -16.36
CA PRO A 161 -0.08 -5.31 -17.47
C PRO A 161 -1.23 -4.29 -17.43
N VAL A 162 -1.75 -3.95 -16.25
CA VAL A 162 -2.84 -2.96 -16.13
C VAL A 162 -2.40 -1.58 -16.64
N ILE A 163 -1.18 -1.14 -16.27
CA ILE A 163 -0.62 0.15 -16.66
C ILE A 163 -0.37 0.20 -18.18
N PHE A 164 0.31 -0.81 -18.74
CA PHE A 164 0.64 -0.82 -20.16
C PHE A 164 -0.59 -1.03 -21.06
N LEU A 165 -1.54 -1.86 -20.65
CA LEU A 165 -2.80 -2.02 -21.41
C LEU A 165 -3.67 -0.76 -21.33
N SER A 166 -3.65 -0.03 -20.21
CA SER A 166 -4.31 1.29 -20.10
C SER A 166 -3.73 2.28 -21.11
N ALA A 167 -2.41 2.29 -21.28
CA ALA A 167 -1.75 3.12 -22.31
C ALA A 167 -2.15 2.70 -23.73
N GLY A 168 -2.16 1.39 -24.00
CA GLY A 168 -2.61 0.84 -25.28
C GLY A 168 -4.04 1.23 -25.63
N LEU A 169 -4.94 1.29 -24.64
CA LEU A 169 -6.32 1.75 -24.83
C LEU A 169 -6.42 3.24 -25.18
N LYS A 170 -5.48 4.07 -24.73
CA LYS A 170 -5.43 5.50 -25.07
C LYS A 170 -4.87 5.75 -26.47
N GLY A 171 -4.05 4.84 -26.99
CA GLY A 171 -3.46 4.95 -28.33
C GLY A 171 -4.42 4.59 -29.47
N VAL A 172 -5.61 4.05 -29.19
CA VAL A 172 -6.60 3.72 -30.22
C VAL A 172 -7.35 4.98 -30.66
N PRO A 173 -7.43 5.28 -31.97
CA PRO A 173 -8.17 6.44 -32.48
C PRO A 173 -9.63 6.47 -32.02
N GLU A 174 -10.12 7.64 -31.63
CA GLU A 174 -11.48 7.79 -31.11
C GLU A 174 -12.55 7.36 -32.12
N ALA A 175 -12.30 7.58 -33.41
CA ALA A 175 -13.16 7.12 -34.50
C ALA A 175 -13.34 5.59 -34.50
N ASP A 176 -12.26 4.83 -34.29
CA ASP A 176 -12.31 3.37 -34.22
C ASP A 176 -13.07 2.88 -32.98
N ILE A 177 -12.97 3.62 -31.87
CA ILE A 177 -13.73 3.36 -30.65
C ILE A 177 -15.22 3.58 -30.89
N MET A 178 -15.60 4.70 -31.53
CA MET A 178 -17.00 5.00 -31.85
C MET A 178 -17.60 3.96 -32.79
N VAL A 179 -16.89 3.57 -33.86
CA VAL A 179 -17.32 2.53 -34.79
C VAL A 179 -17.43 1.17 -34.11
N ALA A 180 -16.44 0.81 -33.28
CA ALA A 180 -16.48 -0.43 -32.52
C ALA A 180 -17.71 -0.50 -31.60
N ARG A 181 -18.02 0.59 -30.89
CA ARG A 181 -19.19 0.68 -30.01
C ARG A 181 -20.51 0.62 -30.78
N ALA A 182 -20.60 1.33 -31.90
CA ALA A 182 -21.82 1.39 -32.69
C ALA A 182 -22.12 0.05 -33.39
N SER A 183 -21.09 -0.60 -33.94
CA SER A 183 -21.26 -1.82 -34.74
C SER A 183 -21.16 -3.11 -33.93
N PHE A 184 -20.87 -3.03 -32.61
CA PHE A 184 -20.57 -4.18 -31.73
C PHE A 184 -19.61 -5.20 -32.37
N SER A 185 -18.75 -4.74 -33.28
CA SER A 185 -17.84 -5.58 -34.04
C SER A 185 -16.61 -5.89 -33.20
N PRO A 186 -16.06 -7.13 -33.23
CA PRO A 186 -14.80 -7.45 -32.58
C PRO A 186 -13.66 -6.58 -33.12
N SER A 187 -13.41 -5.45 -32.47
CA SER A 187 -12.31 -4.54 -32.78
C SER A 187 -11.11 -4.80 -31.88
N GLN A 188 -9.95 -4.33 -32.31
CA GLN A 188 -8.72 -4.36 -31.50
C GLN A 188 -8.93 -3.72 -30.12
N TRP A 189 -9.73 -2.65 -30.05
CA TRP A 189 -10.07 -1.99 -28.79
C TRP A 189 -10.75 -2.93 -27.79
N PHE A 190 -11.77 -3.69 -28.21
CA PHE A 190 -12.47 -4.61 -27.31
C PHE A 190 -11.55 -5.71 -26.78
N ASN A 191 -10.63 -6.21 -27.61
CA ASN A 191 -9.68 -7.24 -27.19
C ASN A 191 -8.71 -6.70 -26.12
N ILE A 192 -8.14 -5.50 -26.34
CA ILE A 192 -7.27 -4.84 -25.36
C ILE A 192 -8.06 -4.51 -24.08
N TYR A 193 -9.30 -4.04 -24.21
CA TYR A 193 -10.16 -3.71 -23.07
C TYR A 193 -10.50 -4.93 -22.22
N ARG A 194 -10.83 -6.07 -22.85
CA ARG A 194 -11.07 -7.34 -22.14
C ARG A 194 -9.83 -7.82 -21.40
N LEU A 195 -8.67 -7.74 -22.04
CA LEU A 195 -7.40 -8.12 -21.42
C LEU A 195 -7.04 -7.18 -20.25
N TRP A 196 -7.27 -5.87 -20.43
CA TRP A 196 -7.10 -4.87 -19.37
C TRP A 196 -8.02 -5.15 -18.18
N LEU A 197 -9.30 -5.43 -18.43
CA LEU A 197 -10.28 -5.74 -17.39
C LEU A 197 -9.89 -7.01 -16.62
N PHE A 198 -9.43 -8.04 -17.33
CA PHE A 198 -8.93 -9.27 -16.73
C PHE A 198 -7.69 -9.02 -15.86
N ALA A 199 -6.71 -8.26 -16.38
CA ALA A 199 -5.52 -7.89 -15.63
C ALA A 199 -5.87 -7.05 -14.38
N ALA A 200 -6.78 -6.09 -14.51
CA ALA A 200 -7.24 -5.25 -13.41
C ALA A 200 -7.97 -6.08 -12.33
N ALA A 201 -8.77 -7.06 -12.73
CA ALA A 201 -9.43 -7.98 -11.82
C ALA A 201 -8.41 -8.84 -11.05
N ILE A 202 -7.43 -9.43 -11.74
CA ILE A 202 -6.35 -10.21 -11.11
C ILE A 202 -5.59 -9.34 -10.11
N ASN A 203 -5.14 -8.15 -10.53
CA ASN A 203 -4.39 -7.24 -9.67
C ASN A 203 -5.20 -6.86 -8.42
N SER A 204 -6.48 -6.50 -8.60
CA SER A 204 -7.36 -6.06 -7.52
C SER A 204 -7.62 -7.19 -6.52
N ILE A 205 -8.01 -8.37 -7.00
CA ILE A 205 -8.32 -9.53 -6.15
C ILE A 205 -7.07 -9.99 -5.41
N TYR A 206 -5.95 -10.18 -6.12
CA TYR A 206 -4.72 -10.67 -5.53
C TYR A 206 -4.16 -9.71 -4.48
N SER A 207 -4.14 -8.41 -4.79
CA SER A 207 -3.64 -7.40 -3.86
C SER A 207 -4.57 -7.18 -2.67
N PHE A 208 -5.90 -7.32 -2.83
CA PHE A 208 -6.83 -7.30 -1.71
C PHE A 208 -6.61 -8.50 -0.77
N TRP A 209 -6.52 -9.70 -1.34
CA TRP A 209 -6.20 -10.91 -0.58
C TRP A 209 -4.88 -10.73 0.19
N TRP A 210 -3.85 -10.18 -0.47
CA TRP A 210 -2.56 -9.91 0.16
C TRP A 210 -2.67 -8.94 1.34
N ASP A 211 -3.38 -7.82 1.17
CA ASP A 211 -3.54 -6.83 2.24
C ASP A 211 -4.15 -7.47 3.50
N VAL A 212 -5.24 -8.22 3.34
CA VAL A 212 -5.97 -8.84 4.43
C VAL A 212 -5.13 -9.93 5.12
N THR A 213 -4.51 -10.82 4.35
CA THR A 213 -3.87 -12.03 4.90
C THR A 213 -2.42 -11.83 5.29
N ASN A 214 -1.64 -11.14 4.46
CA ASN A 214 -0.20 -10.99 4.63
C ASN A 214 0.12 -9.68 5.31
N ASP A 215 -0.50 -8.58 4.88
CA ASP A 215 -0.16 -7.27 5.41
C ASP A 215 -0.77 -6.97 6.76
N TRP A 216 -2.00 -7.44 6.98
CA TRP A 216 -2.69 -7.33 8.27
C TRP A 216 -2.72 -8.65 9.04
N GLY A 217 -2.27 -9.76 8.45
CA GLY A 217 -2.19 -11.02 9.20
C GLY A 217 -3.53 -11.63 9.59
N LEU A 218 -4.64 -11.18 8.99
CA LEU A 218 -5.98 -11.67 9.32
C LEU A 218 -6.18 -13.09 8.78
N GLU A 219 -7.00 -13.85 9.48
CA GLU A 219 -7.27 -15.26 9.18
C GLU A 219 -8.47 -15.46 8.25
N LEU A 220 -9.19 -14.38 7.93
CA LEU A 220 -10.44 -14.38 7.17
C LEU A 220 -10.37 -15.10 5.82
N LEU A 221 -9.23 -15.02 5.13
CA LEU A 221 -9.03 -15.62 3.80
C LEU A 221 -7.94 -16.69 3.79
N LYS A 222 -7.50 -17.17 4.96
CA LYS A 222 -6.56 -18.30 5.07
C LYS A 222 -7.32 -19.61 4.99
N LYS A 223 -6.71 -20.62 4.38
CA LYS A 223 -7.29 -21.97 4.34
C LYS A 223 -7.32 -22.56 5.75
N GLN A 224 -8.36 -23.34 6.02
CA GLN A 224 -8.55 -23.98 7.31
C GLN A 224 -7.35 -24.86 7.71
N ASP A 225 -6.81 -25.62 6.75
CA ASP A 225 -5.65 -26.50 6.95
C ASP A 225 -4.38 -25.73 7.37
N GLU A 226 -4.19 -24.51 6.86
CA GLU A 226 -3.05 -23.65 7.24
C GLU A 226 -3.22 -23.09 8.65
N LEU A 227 -4.46 -22.74 9.03
CA LEU A 227 -4.78 -22.28 10.38
C LEU A 227 -4.54 -23.40 11.40
N ASP A 228 -4.96 -24.62 11.08
CA ASP A 228 -4.80 -25.78 11.95
C ASP A 228 -3.32 -26.18 12.08
N TYR A 229 -2.53 -26.13 11.00
CA TYR A 229 -1.08 -26.33 11.04
C TYR A 229 -0.36 -25.34 11.97
N HIS A 230 -0.71 -24.05 11.91
CA HIS A 230 -0.09 -23.03 12.77
C HIS A 230 -0.54 -23.13 14.23
N ALA A 231 -1.80 -23.46 14.49
CA ALA A 231 -2.32 -23.71 15.84
C ALA A 231 -1.63 -24.87 16.56
N HIS A 232 -1.15 -25.88 15.81
CA HIS A 232 -0.36 -26.99 16.37
C HIS A 232 1.07 -26.60 16.76
N ARG A 233 1.64 -25.55 16.14
CA ARG A 233 3.01 -25.08 16.46
C ARG A 233 3.08 -24.09 17.62
N THR A 234 2.00 -23.36 17.90
CA THR A 234 1.94 -22.38 18.99
C THR A 234 1.14 -22.92 20.17
N PRO A 235 1.76 -23.36 21.28
CA PRO A 235 0.99 -23.68 22.49
C PRO A 235 0.30 -22.41 23.00
N PRO A 236 -0.94 -22.51 23.55
CA PRO A 236 -1.65 -21.36 24.08
C PRO A 236 -0.91 -20.86 25.32
N ARG A 237 -0.16 -19.77 25.20
CA ARG A 237 0.39 -19.08 26.37
C ARG A 237 -0.71 -18.25 27.01
N GLN A 238 -1.00 -18.54 28.27
CA GLN A 238 -1.83 -17.68 29.11
C GLN A 238 -1.17 -16.30 29.23
N LEU A 239 -1.97 -15.26 29.04
CA LEU A 239 -1.58 -13.88 29.29
C LEU A 239 -1.37 -13.67 30.78
N LEU A 240 -0.10 -13.64 31.22
CA LEU A 240 0.27 -12.83 32.36
C LEU A 240 0.21 -11.38 31.90
N LEU A 241 -0.93 -10.73 32.11
CA LEU A 241 -0.93 -9.27 32.13
C LEU A 241 0.14 -8.83 33.14
N PRO A 242 0.98 -7.83 32.83
CA PRO A 242 1.64 -7.07 33.89
C PRO A 242 0.51 -6.46 34.71
N GLN A 243 0.15 -7.09 35.83
CA GLN A 243 -0.63 -6.42 36.85
C GLN A 243 0.21 -5.21 37.24
N LEU A 244 -0.18 -4.04 36.74
CA LEU A 244 0.21 -2.77 37.32
C LEU A 244 -0.16 -2.88 38.80
N ARG A 245 0.86 -3.16 39.61
CA ARG A 245 0.78 -3.24 41.06
C ARG A 245 0.56 -1.81 41.52
N MET A 246 -0.68 -1.35 41.42
CA MET A 246 -1.12 -0.11 42.02
C MET A 246 -1.01 -0.34 43.51
N GLN A 247 0.11 0.12 44.09
CA GLN A 247 0.35 0.13 45.52
C GLN A 247 -0.67 1.07 46.17
N SER A 248 -1.88 0.58 46.41
CA SER A 248 -2.76 1.17 47.42
C SER A 248 -2.23 0.73 48.77
N HIS A 249 -1.48 1.63 49.40
CA HIS A 249 -1.16 1.51 50.82
C HIS A 249 -2.45 1.38 51.62
N SER A 250 -2.61 0.28 52.33
CA SER A 250 -3.43 0.19 53.52
C SER A 250 -2.79 -0.87 54.41
N PRO A 251 -2.21 -0.49 55.57
CA PRO A 251 -1.72 -1.46 56.52
C PRO A 251 -2.95 -2.13 57.15
N LEU A 252 -2.84 -3.39 57.57
CA LEU A 252 -3.36 -3.89 58.85
C LEU A 252 -3.26 -5.43 58.94
N LEU A 253 -2.70 -5.85 60.09
CA LEU A 253 -2.83 -7.15 60.77
C LEU A 253 -1.92 -8.32 60.36
N ARG A 254 -0.78 -8.30 61.05
CA ARG A 254 0.06 -9.39 61.59
C ARG A 254 -0.73 -10.60 62.16
N ARG A 255 -0.44 -11.81 61.66
CA ARG A 255 -0.41 -13.13 62.36
C ARG A 255 0.17 -14.14 61.34
N GLY A 256 1.24 -14.89 61.54
CA GLY A 256 1.69 -15.69 62.67
C GLY A 256 1.50 -17.18 62.32
N SER A 257 2.58 -17.98 62.45
CA SER A 257 2.74 -19.47 62.28
C SER A 257 2.61 -20.05 60.85
N SER A 258 3.64 -20.66 60.23
CA SER A 258 4.36 -21.93 60.53
C SER A 258 3.44 -23.15 60.56
N ASP A 259 3.57 -24.05 59.58
CA ASP A 259 3.89 -25.47 59.83
C ASP A 259 3.98 -26.29 58.52
N SER A 260 5.02 -27.11 58.50
CA SER A 260 5.37 -28.18 57.58
C SER A 260 4.58 -29.46 57.87
N VAL A 261 4.09 -30.19 56.86
CA VAL A 261 4.01 -31.68 56.92
C VAL A 261 4.09 -32.27 55.50
N SER A 262 5.08 -33.14 55.33
CA SER A 262 5.25 -34.14 54.29
C SER A 262 4.48 -35.44 54.61
N SER A 263 3.96 -36.15 53.61
CA SER A 263 3.92 -37.62 53.67
C SER A 263 3.66 -38.24 52.29
N ASP A 264 4.63 -39.04 51.87
CA ASP A 264 4.59 -40.06 50.83
C ASP A 264 3.44 -41.06 50.99
N VAL A 265 2.85 -41.50 49.88
CA VAL A 265 2.33 -42.87 49.72
C VAL A 265 2.64 -43.36 48.29
N THR A 266 3.31 -44.50 48.22
CA THR A 266 3.76 -45.22 47.03
C THR A 266 2.74 -46.27 46.52
N ARG A 267 2.89 -46.63 45.23
CA ARG A 267 2.66 -47.95 44.56
C ARG A 267 1.44 -48.17 43.64
N GLU A 268 1.82 -48.40 42.38
CA GLU A 268 1.47 -49.49 41.46
C GLU A 268 0.17 -49.48 40.62
N ASP A 269 0.40 -49.30 39.31
CA ASP A 269 0.03 -50.18 38.19
C ASP A 269 -1.33 -50.89 38.19
N HIS A 270 -2.22 -50.37 37.33
CA HIS A 270 -3.25 -51.17 36.67
C HIS A 270 -3.47 -50.68 35.22
N TRP A 271 -2.95 -51.46 34.27
CA TRP A 271 -3.34 -51.38 32.87
C TRP A 271 -4.75 -51.97 32.71
N ARG A 272 -5.76 -51.12 32.52
CA ARG A 272 -7.01 -51.50 31.85
C ARG A 272 -7.26 -50.62 30.65
N SER A 273 -7.06 -51.24 29.50
CA SER A 273 -7.66 -50.92 28.22
C SER A 273 -9.17 -50.69 28.37
N HIS A 274 -9.59 -49.42 28.33
CA HIS A 274 -10.90 -49.04 27.82
C HIS A 274 -10.74 -47.97 26.76
N GLU A 275 -10.66 -48.49 25.54
CA GLU A 275 -10.97 -47.82 24.30
C GLU A 275 -12.37 -47.19 24.43
N THR A 276 -12.39 -45.90 24.77
CA THR A 276 -13.57 -45.05 24.65
C THR A 276 -13.14 -43.84 23.86
N SER A 277 -13.40 -43.93 22.55
CA SER A 277 -13.69 -42.83 21.65
C SER A 277 -13.21 -41.46 22.15
N ARG A 278 -11.97 -41.09 21.82
CA ARG A 278 -11.53 -39.69 21.85
C ARG A 278 -12.43 -38.92 20.90
N ALA A 279 -13.55 -38.41 21.41
CA ALA A 279 -14.26 -37.31 20.82
C ALA A 279 -13.24 -36.19 20.67
N THR A 280 -12.81 -35.96 19.44
CA THR A 280 -12.11 -34.77 19.00
C THR A 280 -13.03 -33.59 19.28
N SER A 281 -13.00 -33.09 20.51
CA SER A 281 -13.65 -31.83 20.83
C SER A 281 -13.08 -30.77 19.89
N PRO A 282 -13.88 -30.14 19.02
CA PRO A 282 -13.38 -29.09 18.17
C PRO A 282 -12.93 -27.97 19.10
N ARG A 283 -11.61 -27.74 19.18
CA ARG A 283 -11.00 -26.66 19.94
C ARG A 283 -11.69 -25.37 19.51
N ARG A 284 -12.59 -24.84 20.34
CA ARG A 284 -13.24 -23.55 20.11
C ARG A 284 -12.13 -22.50 20.01
N ARG A 285 -12.04 -21.82 18.86
CA ARG A 285 -11.13 -20.67 18.70
C ARG A 285 -11.49 -19.65 19.77
N SER A 286 -10.54 -19.28 20.61
CA SER A 286 -10.75 -18.31 21.69
C SER A 286 -10.81 -16.86 21.20
N HIS A 287 -10.84 -16.64 19.89
CA HIS A 287 -10.88 -15.34 19.24
C HIS A 287 -11.96 -15.32 18.14
N PRO A 288 -12.47 -14.13 17.76
CA PRO A 288 -13.51 -14.00 16.74
C PRO A 288 -13.08 -14.58 15.39
N TRP A 289 -14.04 -15.17 14.67
CA TRP A 289 -13.79 -15.80 13.37
C TRP A 289 -13.20 -14.81 12.35
N GLY A 290 -12.15 -15.24 11.64
CA GLY A 290 -11.45 -14.45 10.63
C GLY A 290 -10.48 -13.38 11.16
N LEU A 291 -10.49 -13.11 12.47
CA LEU A 291 -9.54 -12.23 13.13
C LEU A 291 -8.42 -13.02 13.81
N ARG A 292 -7.26 -12.39 13.95
CA ARG A 292 -6.12 -12.96 14.67
C ARG A 292 -6.34 -12.90 16.20
N PRO A 293 -5.62 -13.69 17.02
CA PRO A 293 -5.82 -13.74 18.47
C PRO A 293 -5.47 -12.44 19.21
N TRP A 294 -4.56 -11.64 18.67
CA TRP A 294 -4.02 -10.43 19.30
C TRP A 294 -4.41 -9.19 18.49
N LEU A 295 -5.24 -8.35 19.08
CA LEU A 295 -5.76 -7.12 18.46
C LEU A 295 -5.42 -5.96 19.39
N LEU A 296 -4.69 -4.96 18.90
CA LEU A 296 -4.39 -3.73 19.64
C LEU A 296 -5.54 -2.72 19.50
N TYR A 297 -6.27 -2.76 18.39
CA TYR A 297 -7.41 -1.89 18.15
C TYR A 297 -8.74 -2.53 18.55
N PRO A 298 -9.78 -1.73 18.81
CA PRO A 298 -11.15 -2.22 18.97
C PRO A 298 -11.60 -3.12 17.81
N LEU A 299 -12.32 -4.19 18.16
CA LEU A 299 -12.88 -5.18 17.24
C LEU A 299 -13.61 -4.62 16.00
N PRO A 300 -14.49 -3.61 16.08
CA PRO A 300 -15.24 -3.13 14.90
C PRO A 300 -14.36 -2.46 13.84
N ILE A 301 -13.14 -2.03 14.20
CA ILE A 301 -12.25 -1.32 13.29
C ILE A 301 -11.74 -2.25 12.18
N TYR A 302 -11.44 -3.52 12.49
CA TYR A 302 -10.91 -4.45 11.49
C TYR A 302 -11.85 -4.74 10.32
N PRO A 303 -13.12 -5.17 10.51
CA PRO A 303 -14.02 -5.39 9.39
C PRO A 303 -14.35 -4.09 8.65
N LEU A 304 -14.43 -2.95 9.35
CA LEU A 304 -14.60 -1.64 8.71
C LEU A 304 -13.43 -1.31 7.78
N LEU A 305 -12.18 -1.50 8.24
CA LEU A 305 -10.99 -1.23 7.42
C LEU A 305 -10.85 -2.22 6.25
N VAL A 306 -11.23 -3.48 6.44
CA VAL A 306 -11.31 -4.47 5.34
C VAL A 306 -12.30 -4.01 4.28
N PHE A 307 -13.50 -3.61 4.69
CA PHE A 307 -14.54 -3.12 3.78
C PHE A 307 -14.13 -1.83 3.06
N LEU A 308 -13.62 -0.84 3.80
CA LEU A 308 -13.11 0.40 3.23
C LEU A 308 -11.97 0.16 2.25
N ASN A 309 -11.04 -0.74 2.56
CA ASN A 309 -9.96 -1.09 1.63
C ASN A 309 -10.49 -1.75 0.36
N LEU A 310 -11.52 -2.60 0.44
CA LEU A 310 -12.14 -3.21 -0.73
C LEU A 310 -12.74 -2.15 -1.66
N ILE A 311 -13.55 -1.23 -1.12
CA ILE A 311 -14.19 -0.16 -1.90
C ILE A 311 -13.14 0.78 -2.48
N LEU A 312 -12.24 1.31 -1.64
CA LEU A 312 -11.24 2.27 -2.07
C LEU A 312 -10.26 1.65 -3.07
N ARG A 313 -10.00 0.34 -3.02
CA ARG A 313 -9.17 -0.34 -4.01
C ARG A 313 -9.79 -0.34 -5.41
N MET A 314 -11.11 -0.36 -5.53
CA MET A 314 -11.77 -0.24 -6.83
C MET A 314 -11.50 1.12 -7.49
N THR A 315 -11.22 2.17 -6.70
CA THR A 315 -10.87 3.49 -7.24
C THR A 315 -9.57 3.45 -8.05
N TRP A 316 -8.60 2.60 -7.68
CA TRP A 316 -7.36 2.46 -8.44
C TRP A 316 -7.60 1.91 -9.85
N SER A 317 -8.46 0.90 -9.99
CA SER A 317 -8.84 0.34 -11.30
C SER A 317 -9.63 1.35 -12.14
N ILE A 318 -10.48 2.17 -11.50
CA ILE A 318 -11.22 3.26 -12.16
C ILE A 318 -10.25 4.31 -12.73
N LYS A 319 -9.19 4.69 -12.01
CA LYS A 319 -8.16 5.65 -12.47
C LYS A 319 -7.42 5.22 -13.74
N LEU A 320 -7.38 3.93 -14.05
CA LEU A 320 -6.69 3.41 -15.25
C LEU A 320 -7.67 3.14 -16.40
N SER A 321 -8.97 3.23 -16.15
CA SER A 321 -9.99 3.06 -17.19
C SER A 321 -10.05 4.32 -18.07
N SER A 322 -9.72 4.20 -19.36
CA SER A 322 -9.82 5.31 -20.33
C SER A 322 -11.26 5.79 -20.53
N HIS A 323 -12.24 4.92 -20.29
CA HIS A 323 -13.66 5.18 -20.51
C HIS A 323 -14.28 6.14 -19.48
N LEU A 324 -13.86 6.08 -18.21
CA LEU A 324 -14.43 6.95 -17.17
C LEU A 324 -13.76 8.33 -17.13
N TYR A 325 -12.58 8.51 -17.77
CA TYR A 325 -11.99 9.86 -17.95
C TYR A 325 -12.87 10.79 -18.78
N ALA A 326 -13.61 10.24 -19.74
CA ALA A 326 -14.52 11.02 -20.57
C ALA A 326 -15.86 11.34 -19.88
N VAL A 327 -16.24 10.56 -18.85
CA VAL A 327 -17.53 10.68 -18.13
C VAL A 327 -17.37 11.42 -16.80
N THR A 328 -16.15 11.45 -16.23
CA THR A 328 -15.85 12.23 -15.04
C THR A 328 -15.63 13.67 -15.49
N ASP A 329 -16.69 14.48 -15.47
CA ASP A 329 -16.78 15.89 -15.92
C ASP A 329 -15.84 16.90 -15.21
N GLY A 330 -14.66 16.50 -14.72
CA GLY A 330 -13.69 17.49 -14.26
C GLY A 330 -12.43 16.95 -13.61
N SER A 331 -11.41 17.81 -13.62
CA SER A 331 -10.20 17.74 -12.79
C SER A 331 -10.48 17.44 -11.32
N VAL A 332 -11.65 17.86 -10.81
CA VAL A 332 -12.10 17.64 -9.43
C VAL A 332 -12.34 16.17 -9.11
N GLY A 333 -12.93 15.39 -10.02
CA GLY A 333 -13.18 13.96 -9.77
C GLY A 333 -11.89 13.16 -9.69
N ILE A 334 -10.95 13.44 -10.61
CA ILE A 334 -9.60 12.85 -10.59
C ILE A 334 -8.87 13.22 -9.30
N PHE A 335 -8.93 14.48 -8.87
CA PHE A 335 -8.35 14.93 -7.61
C PHE A 335 -8.88 14.13 -6.41
N TRP A 336 -10.20 13.96 -6.28
CA TRP A 336 -10.77 13.18 -5.18
C TRP A 336 -10.41 11.69 -5.24
N LEU A 337 -10.25 11.11 -6.43
CA LEU A 337 -9.73 9.75 -6.57
C LEU A 337 -8.27 9.64 -6.09
N GLU A 338 -7.43 10.66 -6.31
CA GLU A 338 -6.07 10.71 -5.75
C GLU A 338 -6.09 10.84 -4.22
N VAL A 339 -6.94 11.71 -3.66
CA VAL A 339 -7.12 11.84 -2.21
C VAL A 339 -7.61 10.53 -1.60
N ALA A 340 -8.58 9.85 -2.22
CA ALA A 340 -9.12 8.58 -1.76
C ALA A 340 -8.05 7.47 -1.71
N GLU A 341 -7.12 7.45 -2.67
CA GLU A 341 -6.02 6.48 -2.69
C GLU A 341 -4.97 6.77 -1.60
N ILE A 342 -4.66 8.04 -1.34
CA ILE A 342 -3.79 8.44 -0.22
C ILE A 342 -4.44 8.04 1.10
N PHE A 343 -5.73 8.33 1.27
CA PHE A 343 -6.50 7.97 2.45
C PHE A 343 -6.54 6.45 2.68
N ARG A 344 -6.75 5.67 1.62
CA ARG A 344 -6.70 4.19 1.68
C ARG A 344 -5.35 3.71 2.20
N ARG A 345 -4.26 4.25 1.68
CA ARG A 345 -2.91 3.86 2.10
C ARG A 345 -2.62 4.27 3.55
N TRP A 346 -3.07 5.46 3.96
CA TRP A 346 -2.98 5.93 5.35
C TRP A 346 -3.66 4.95 6.31
N LEU A 347 -4.88 4.51 6.00
CA LEU A 347 -5.58 3.47 6.77
C LEU A 347 -4.82 2.15 6.80
N TRP A 348 -4.30 1.71 5.65
CA TRP A 348 -3.54 0.45 5.52
C TRP A 348 -2.29 0.43 6.41
N VAL A 349 -1.59 1.58 6.57
CA VAL A 349 -0.36 1.68 7.37
C VAL A 349 -0.60 1.32 8.84
N PHE A 350 -1.72 1.73 9.45
CA PHE A 350 -1.98 1.44 10.86
C PHE A 350 -2.05 -0.06 11.16
N LEU A 351 -2.84 -0.80 10.39
CA LEU A 351 -2.96 -2.25 10.54
C LEU A 351 -1.66 -2.97 10.15
N ARG A 352 -0.91 -2.44 9.17
CA ARG A 352 0.38 -2.98 8.78
C ARG A 352 1.43 -2.83 9.89
N VAL A 353 1.54 -1.65 10.50
CA VAL A 353 2.45 -1.38 11.62
C VAL A 353 2.07 -2.23 12.82
N GLU A 354 0.78 -2.29 13.15
CA GLU A 354 0.29 -3.13 14.24
C GLU A 354 0.68 -4.60 14.04
N TRP A 355 0.49 -5.13 12.83
CA TRP A 355 0.87 -6.50 12.52
C TRP A 355 2.37 -6.75 12.65
N GLU A 356 3.18 -5.77 12.23
CA GLU A 356 4.64 -5.85 12.36
C GLU A 356 5.08 -5.83 13.83
N VAL A 357 4.47 -5.01 14.67
CA VAL A 357 4.70 -4.98 16.12
C VAL A 357 4.37 -6.35 16.72
N ILE A 358 3.23 -6.93 16.36
CA ILE A 358 2.83 -8.26 16.86
C ILE A 358 3.85 -9.32 16.48
N LYS A 359 4.34 -9.36 15.22
CA LYS A 359 5.37 -10.33 14.83
C LYS A 359 6.64 -10.20 15.66
N LYS A 360 7.14 -8.97 15.83
CA LYS A 360 8.35 -8.70 16.62
C LYS A 360 8.21 -9.12 18.08
N LEU A 361 7.02 -8.93 18.67
CA LEU A 361 6.74 -9.42 20.03
C LEU A 361 6.79 -10.94 20.13
N HIS A 362 6.39 -11.67 19.08
CA HIS A 362 6.45 -13.13 19.05
C HIS A 362 7.87 -13.64 18.78
N GLU A 363 8.62 -12.98 17.88
CA GLU A 363 10.00 -13.32 17.53
C GLU A 363 11.00 -12.97 18.65
N GLY A 364 10.75 -11.90 19.41
CA GLY A 364 11.57 -11.45 20.53
C GLY A 364 11.42 -12.24 21.83
N ASN A 365 10.58 -13.29 21.86
CA ASN A 365 10.44 -14.18 23.03
C ASN A 365 10.83 -15.65 22.74
N PRO A 366 12.04 -15.95 22.22
CA PRO A 366 12.57 -17.30 22.18
C PRO A 366 13.22 -17.61 23.52
N LYS A 367 12.42 -18.09 24.49
CA LYS A 367 12.79 -18.47 25.87
C LYS A 367 13.08 -17.29 26.80
N GLY A 368 12.05 -16.79 27.48
CA GLY A 368 12.22 -16.25 28.83
C GLY A 368 12.73 -17.36 29.75
N ARG A 369 14.05 -17.43 29.96
CA ARG A 369 14.65 -18.09 31.12
C ARG A 369 14.36 -17.16 32.31
N PRO A 370 13.74 -17.62 33.41
CA PRO A 370 13.33 -16.74 34.51
C PRO A 370 14.46 -16.10 35.35
N ASP A 371 15.73 -16.21 34.95
CA ASP A 371 16.85 -16.04 35.89
C ASP A 371 17.71 -14.78 35.70
N ASP A 372 17.55 -14.00 34.62
CA ASP A 372 18.47 -12.87 34.33
C ASP A 372 18.04 -11.49 34.89
N PHE A 373 17.01 -11.40 35.74
CA PHE A 373 16.63 -10.15 36.43
C PHE A 373 17.08 -10.06 37.89
N GLN A 374 17.99 -10.94 38.36
CA GLN A 374 18.50 -10.92 39.74
C GLN A 374 20.01 -10.63 39.86
N LEU A 375 20.73 -10.31 38.78
CA LEU A 375 22.16 -9.98 38.83
C LEU A 375 22.46 -8.61 38.22
N GLN A 376 21.81 -7.58 38.75
CA GLN A 376 22.34 -6.23 38.82
C GLN A 376 21.69 -5.58 40.04
N ARG A 377 22.25 -5.93 41.19
CA ARG A 377 21.99 -5.26 42.46
C ARG A 377 23.18 -4.37 42.77
#